data_AF-A0A9P5XA77-F1
#
_entry.id   AF-A0A9P5XA77-F1
#
_cell.length_a   1.000
_cell.length_b   1.000
_cell.length_c   1.000
_cell.angle_alpha   90.00
_cell.angle_beta   90.00
_cell.angle_gamma   90.00
#
_symmetry.space_group_name_H-M   'P 1'
#
loop_
_entity.id
_entity.type
_entity.pdbx_description
1 polymer ?
#
loop_
_entity_poly.entity_id
_entity_poly.type
_entity_poly.pdbx_seq_one_letter_code
_entity_poly.pdbx_strand_id
1 'polypeptide(L)'
;MKNHFPESAAMKTNEFVAFMIFWIIGLPLILLRPERYQIPALFASIIVTAGVFVIFIWALVKQGNIGPLWNDPDISSEVEISGSEVNWTMMWMVTRGIGSWSSGILYQSDFSRYAKRPNDQLWGQVFVVPICFTCANVLGIITTSCARGFYPDEPLLWKLYDLLYAVQTHEGSGARAAVFFGASAFFLSSLSSTIVASAVVGGIDLAALLPQYIDIRRGACVIAIIGVLIQPWRILNTPNSFITALSGYAVFLGPLTGIMLVEYHLVRQRRIKLSHLFIPNSASDYWFWHGLNWRAPVAWVLGVFPNIPGFATSVSPGSVRVNSTWMHVFYMSWFLGVFISGAVWFVLNIALPPPGLREVDDEDYFEAFSSKENSKNSLAHVENSIDKSIENRS
;
A
#
# COMPACT_ATOMS: atom_id res chain seq x y z
N MET A 1 27.42 2.31 -20.34
CA MET A 1 26.61 1.91 -21.51
C MET A 1 26.15 3.19 -22.21
N LYS A 2 26.21 3.27 -23.54
CA LYS A 2 25.72 4.45 -24.27
C LYS A 2 24.19 4.54 -24.14
N ASN A 3 23.66 5.72 -23.85
CA ASN A 3 22.21 5.94 -23.82
C ASN A 3 21.66 6.04 -25.26
N HIS A 4 20.62 5.27 -25.55
CA HIS A 4 19.93 5.24 -26.84
C HIS A 4 18.50 5.79 -26.76
N PHE A 5 18.01 6.12 -25.56
CA PHE A 5 16.69 6.72 -25.40
C PHE A 5 16.74 8.25 -25.53
N PRO A 6 15.68 8.86 -26.11
CA PRO A 6 15.53 10.31 -26.11
C PRO A 6 15.28 10.82 -24.69
N GLU A 7 15.62 12.08 -24.41
CA GLU A 7 15.41 12.71 -23.10
C GLU A 7 13.93 12.67 -22.66
N SER A 8 12.99 12.69 -23.61
CA SER A 8 11.56 12.56 -23.37
C SER A 8 11.11 11.21 -22.82
N ALA A 9 11.92 10.15 -22.97
CA ALA A 9 11.63 8.83 -22.41
C ALA A 9 11.76 8.83 -20.88
N ALA A 10 12.48 9.83 -20.34
CA ALA A 10 12.69 10.05 -18.92
C ALA A 10 13.20 8.80 -18.18
N MET A 11 14.04 8.03 -18.90
CA MET A 11 14.71 6.80 -18.48
C MET A 11 15.94 6.61 -19.37
N LYS A 12 17.05 6.15 -18.79
CA LYS A 12 18.28 5.80 -19.54
C LYS A 12 18.28 4.33 -19.96
N THR A 13 19.05 3.99 -21.00
CA THR A 13 19.11 2.59 -21.50
C THR A 13 19.55 1.58 -20.44
N ASN A 14 20.50 1.93 -19.57
CA ASN A 14 20.92 1.08 -18.46
C ASN A 14 19.80 0.82 -17.44
N GLU A 15 19.01 1.85 -17.14
CA GLU A 15 17.86 1.75 -16.22
C GLU A 15 16.79 0.83 -16.81
N PHE A 16 16.50 0.95 -18.12
CA PHE A 16 15.53 0.07 -18.78
C PHE A 16 15.98 -1.38 -18.82
N VAL A 17 17.26 -1.64 -19.10
CA VAL A 17 17.81 -2.99 -19.05
C VAL A 17 17.71 -3.55 -17.63
N ALA A 18 18.04 -2.77 -16.61
CA ALA A 18 17.88 -3.19 -15.21
C ALA A 18 16.41 -3.47 -14.85
N PHE A 19 15.48 -2.65 -15.34
CA PHE A 19 14.04 -2.86 -15.18
C PHE A 19 13.56 -4.15 -15.84
N MET A 20 14.01 -4.45 -17.06
CA MET A 20 13.68 -5.71 -17.74
C MET A 20 14.26 -6.91 -17.00
N ILE A 21 15.49 -6.81 -16.50
CA ILE A 21 16.11 -7.87 -15.67
C ILE A 21 15.29 -8.10 -14.39
N PHE A 22 14.87 -7.03 -13.72
CA PHE A 22 14.01 -7.11 -12.53
C PHE A 22 12.73 -7.91 -12.83
N TRP A 23 12.05 -7.61 -13.94
CA TRP A 23 10.85 -8.33 -14.35
C TRP A 23 11.11 -9.78 -14.77
N ILE A 24 12.18 -10.05 -15.51
CA ILE A 24 12.54 -11.42 -15.90
C ILE A 24 12.79 -12.29 -14.67
N ILE A 25 13.44 -11.75 -13.64
CA ILE A 25 13.68 -12.45 -12.37
C ILE A 25 12.39 -12.56 -11.55
N GLY A 26 11.54 -11.54 -11.57
CA GLY A 26 10.32 -11.48 -10.75
C GLY A 26 9.14 -12.28 -11.27
N LEU A 27 8.93 -12.35 -12.59
CA LEU A 27 7.79 -13.04 -13.19
C LEU A 27 7.66 -14.51 -12.77
N PRO A 28 8.73 -15.33 -12.74
CA PRO A 28 8.64 -16.70 -12.23
C PRO A 28 8.21 -16.79 -10.77
N LEU A 29 8.59 -15.81 -9.94
CA LEU A 29 8.25 -15.79 -8.52
C LEU A 29 6.77 -15.43 -8.28
N ILE A 30 6.13 -14.72 -9.21
CA ILE A 30 4.68 -14.46 -9.18
C ILE A 30 3.86 -15.75 -9.36
N LEU A 31 4.41 -16.76 -10.03
CA LEU A 31 3.74 -18.04 -10.25
C LEU A 31 3.77 -18.95 -9.02
N LEU A 32 4.52 -18.58 -7.97
CA LEU A 32 4.52 -19.29 -6.70
C LEU A 32 3.16 -19.18 -6.02
N ARG A 33 2.85 -20.21 -5.23
CA ARG A 33 1.59 -20.24 -4.48
C ARG A 33 1.61 -19.22 -3.33
N PRO A 34 0.53 -18.43 -3.13
CA PRO A 34 0.43 -17.43 -2.07
C PRO A 34 0.84 -17.92 -0.68
N GLU A 35 0.50 -19.17 -0.35
CA GLU A 35 0.72 -19.74 0.98
C GLU A 35 2.21 -19.94 1.29
N ARG A 36 3.08 -19.96 0.28
CA ARG A 36 4.52 -20.19 0.44
C ARG A 36 5.36 -18.92 0.51
N TYR A 37 4.77 -17.74 0.33
CA TYR A 37 5.54 -16.48 0.35
C TYR A 37 6.09 -16.09 1.73
N GLN A 38 5.57 -16.67 2.82
CA GLN A 38 6.05 -16.37 4.17
C GLN A 38 7.55 -16.67 4.35
N ILE A 39 8.04 -17.78 3.76
CA ILE A 39 9.44 -18.20 3.90
C ILE A 39 10.38 -17.27 3.10
N PRO A 40 10.18 -17.04 1.79
CA PRO A 40 10.97 -16.07 1.04
C PRO A 40 10.93 -14.67 1.63
N ALA A 41 9.77 -14.20 2.10
CA ALA A 41 9.63 -12.90 2.73
C ALA A 41 10.45 -12.79 4.03
N LEU A 42 10.48 -13.84 4.85
CA LEU A 42 11.30 -13.89 6.06
C LEU A 42 12.79 -13.80 5.73
N PHE A 43 13.28 -14.59 4.77
CA PHE A 43 14.67 -14.53 4.33
C PHE A 43 15.04 -13.16 3.77
N ALA A 44 14.20 -12.60 2.90
CA ALA A 44 14.39 -11.25 2.38
C ALA A 44 14.44 -10.22 3.51
N SER A 45 13.54 -10.29 4.49
CA SER A 45 13.51 -9.38 5.63
C SER A 45 14.78 -9.46 6.47
N ILE A 46 15.31 -10.66 6.74
CA ILE A 46 16.56 -10.84 7.50
C ILE A 46 17.75 -10.22 6.76
N ILE A 47 17.88 -10.52 5.46
CA ILE A 47 18.97 -10.02 4.61
C ILE A 47 18.92 -8.49 4.55
N VAL A 48 17.74 -7.90 4.37
CA VAL A 48 17.56 -6.46 4.27
C VAL A 48 17.83 -5.78 5.61
N THR A 49 17.35 -6.37 6.71
CA THR A 49 17.64 -5.84 8.06
C THR A 49 19.14 -5.80 8.30
N ALA A 50 19.85 -6.88 7.99
CA ALA A 50 21.31 -6.90 8.08
C ALA A 50 21.95 -5.84 7.17
N GLY A 51 21.48 -5.70 5.93
CA GLY A 51 21.96 -4.68 4.99
C GLY A 51 21.78 -3.25 5.48
N VAL A 52 20.63 -2.92 6.08
CA VAL A 52 20.35 -1.61 6.68
C VAL A 52 21.33 -1.32 7.81
N PHE A 53 21.54 -2.27 8.74
CA PHE A 53 22.51 -2.09 9.83
C PHE A 53 23.95 -1.96 9.32
N VAL A 54 24.34 -2.73 8.31
CA VAL A 54 25.68 -2.64 7.71
C VAL A 54 25.93 -1.24 7.12
N ILE A 55 24.99 -0.72 6.32
CA ILE A 55 25.11 0.62 5.72
C ILE A 55 25.13 1.69 6.80
N PHE A 56 24.26 1.57 7.80
CA PHE A 56 24.20 2.51 8.92
C PHE A 56 25.51 2.55 9.72
N ILE A 57 26.02 1.39 10.13
CA ILE A 57 27.28 1.28 10.89
C ILE A 57 28.44 1.80 10.04
N TRP A 58 28.50 1.46 8.75
CA TRP A 58 29.51 1.97 7.84
C TRP A 58 29.49 3.50 7.75
N ALA A 59 28.30 4.12 7.60
CA ALA A 59 28.17 5.57 7.50
C ALA A 59 28.61 6.27 8.79
N LEU A 60 28.27 5.73 9.96
CA LEU A 60 28.72 6.24 11.26
C LEU A 60 30.23 6.14 11.43
N VAL A 61 30.83 4.98 11.11
CA VAL A 61 32.28 4.79 11.24
C VAL A 61 33.04 5.72 10.29
N LYS A 62 32.54 5.90 9.07
CA LYS A 62 33.16 6.77 8.07
C LYS A 62 33.10 8.24 8.46
N GLN A 63 31.97 8.69 8.98
CA GLN A 63 31.80 10.08 9.43
C GLN A 63 32.46 10.34 10.79
N GLY A 64 32.57 9.31 11.64
CA GLY A 64 33.06 9.41 13.02
C GLY A 64 32.06 9.99 14.03
N ASN A 65 30.88 10.45 13.57
CA ASN A 65 29.78 10.95 14.39
C ASN A 65 28.43 10.79 13.65
N ILE A 66 27.33 11.32 14.20
CA ILE A 66 25.95 11.21 13.68
C ILE A 66 25.72 12.11 12.43
N GLY A 67 26.74 12.85 12.00
CA GLY A 67 26.71 13.76 10.86
C GLY A 67 26.20 15.17 11.20
N PRO A 68 26.40 16.14 10.28
CA PRO A 68 26.09 17.55 10.49
C PRO A 68 24.61 17.86 10.72
N LEU A 69 23.68 17.16 10.06
CA LEU A 69 22.24 17.49 10.11
C LEU A 69 21.60 17.23 11.48
N TRP A 70 22.28 16.49 12.36
CA TRP A 70 21.80 16.28 13.73
C TRP A 70 21.90 17.55 14.59
N ASN A 71 22.99 18.31 14.42
CA ASN A 71 23.22 19.53 15.19
C ASN A 71 22.75 20.78 14.45
N ASP A 72 22.74 20.74 13.12
CA ASP A 72 22.37 21.86 12.26
C ASP A 72 21.46 21.35 11.13
N PRO A 73 20.16 21.14 11.42
CA PRO A 73 19.19 20.66 10.45
C PRO A 73 18.94 21.66 9.31
N ASP A 74 19.17 22.95 9.57
CA ASP A 74 18.88 24.06 8.65
C ASP A 74 19.80 24.05 7.42
N ILE A 75 20.96 23.39 7.50
CA ILE A 75 21.85 23.12 6.35
C ILE A 75 21.10 22.47 5.17
N SER A 76 20.01 21.75 5.44
CA SER A 76 19.24 21.01 4.45
C SER A 76 17.89 21.61 4.09
N SER A 77 17.42 22.65 4.80
CA SER A 77 16.10 23.23 4.60
C SER A 77 16.19 24.71 4.21
N GLU A 78 15.77 25.03 2.99
CA GLU A 78 15.67 26.42 2.50
C GLU A 78 14.39 27.14 2.99
N VAL A 79 13.52 26.46 3.76
CA VAL A 79 12.19 26.96 4.15
C VAL A 79 12.07 27.04 5.67
N GLU A 80 12.14 28.26 6.20
CA GLU A 80 11.77 28.54 7.59
C GLU A 80 10.24 28.55 7.71
N ILE A 81 9.70 27.56 8.42
CA ILE A 81 8.27 27.47 8.73
C ILE A 81 8.07 27.87 10.19
N SER A 82 7.15 28.80 10.47
CA SER A 82 6.91 29.31 11.83
C SER A 82 5.43 29.39 12.20
N GLY A 83 5.15 29.36 13.50
CA GLY A 83 3.80 29.53 14.05
C GLY A 83 2.80 28.45 13.60
N SER A 84 1.63 28.86 13.11
CA SER A 84 0.54 27.94 12.72
C SER A 84 0.89 27.07 11.53
N GLU A 85 1.83 27.48 10.68
CA GLU A 85 2.22 26.71 9.49
C GLU A 85 2.92 25.41 9.86
N VAL A 86 3.63 25.38 10.99
CA VAL A 86 4.25 24.16 11.53
C VAL A 86 3.19 23.10 11.82
N ASN A 87 2.10 23.48 12.49
CA ASN A 87 1.01 22.55 12.85
C ASN A 87 0.32 21.97 11.60
N TRP A 88 0.05 22.82 10.60
CA TRP A 88 -0.57 22.39 9.35
C TRP A 88 0.36 21.53 8.51
N THR A 89 1.66 21.84 8.51
CA THR A 89 2.69 21.02 7.86
C THR A 89 2.81 19.66 8.54
N MET A 90 2.78 19.60 9.88
CA MET A 90 2.75 18.34 10.63
C MET A 90 1.53 17.50 10.27
N MET A 91 0.34 18.11 10.24
CA MET A 91 -0.89 17.42 9.82
C MET A 91 -0.78 16.88 8.40
N TRP A 92 -0.22 17.67 7.47
CA TRP A 92 0.02 17.23 6.10
C TRP A 92 0.98 16.04 6.03
N MET A 93 2.07 16.04 6.81
CA MET A 93 3.00 14.92 6.88
C MET A 93 2.35 13.65 7.43
N VAL A 94 1.50 13.76 8.46
CA VAL A 94 0.72 12.64 8.99
C VAL A 94 -0.20 12.07 7.93
N THR A 95 -1.01 12.92 7.28
CA THR A 95 -1.94 12.48 6.22
C THR A 95 -1.22 11.84 5.04
N ARG A 96 -0.05 12.37 4.65
CA ARG A 96 0.79 11.76 3.61
C ARG A 96 1.37 10.42 4.01
N GLY A 97 1.83 10.30 5.26
CA GLY A 97 2.31 9.03 5.81
C GLY A 97 1.22 7.96 5.85
N ILE A 98 -0.02 8.34 6.18
CA ILE A 98 -1.15 7.42 6.10
C ILE A 98 -1.50 7.10 4.63
N GLY A 99 -1.49 8.13 3.77
CA GLY A 99 -1.75 7.99 2.33
C GLY A 99 -0.85 6.98 1.65
N SER A 100 0.44 6.92 2.00
CA SER A 100 1.37 5.93 1.43
C SER A 100 1.09 4.48 1.83
N TRP A 101 0.36 4.26 2.94
CA TRP A 101 -0.02 2.93 3.43
C TRP A 101 -1.50 2.62 3.27
N SER A 102 -2.29 3.57 2.77
CA SER A 102 -3.74 3.45 2.64
C SER A 102 -4.20 2.25 1.81
N SER A 103 -3.51 1.95 0.70
CA SER A 103 -3.77 0.75 -0.10
C SER A 103 -3.59 -0.52 0.75
N GLY A 104 -2.52 -0.57 1.55
CA GLY A 104 -2.24 -1.66 2.49
C GLY A 104 -3.32 -1.91 3.52
N ILE A 105 -3.97 -0.85 4.00
CA ILE A 105 -5.09 -0.96 4.95
C ILE A 105 -6.26 -1.74 4.32
N LEU A 106 -6.54 -1.53 3.03
CA LEU A 106 -7.69 -2.13 2.35
C LEU A 106 -7.50 -3.61 2.04
N TYR A 107 -6.30 -4.05 1.64
CA TYR A 107 -6.03 -5.44 1.32
C TYR A 107 -5.47 -6.26 2.51
N GLN A 108 -5.34 -5.66 3.70
CA GLN A 108 -4.79 -6.35 4.88
C GLN A 108 -5.55 -7.66 5.21
N SER A 109 -6.85 -7.71 4.89
CA SER A 109 -7.69 -8.90 5.02
C SER A 109 -7.21 -10.10 4.22
N ASP A 110 -6.55 -9.88 3.08
CA ASP A 110 -6.02 -10.94 2.21
C ASP A 110 -4.92 -11.74 2.89
N PHE A 111 -4.19 -11.09 3.80
CA PHE A 111 -3.12 -11.71 4.57
C PHE A 111 -3.62 -12.18 5.95
N SER A 112 -4.51 -11.43 6.59
CA SER A 112 -4.99 -11.79 7.93
C SER A 112 -5.84 -13.07 7.92
N ARG A 113 -6.45 -13.46 6.79
CA ARG A 113 -7.16 -14.74 6.65
C ARG A 113 -6.26 -15.97 6.83
N TYR A 114 -4.94 -15.81 6.69
CA TYR A 114 -3.96 -16.87 6.94
C TYR A 114 -3.47 -16.92 8.39
N ALA A 115 -3.97 -16.05 9.27
CA ALA A 115 -3.64 -16.08 10.69
C ALA A 115 -4.17 -17.37 11.35
N LYS A 116 -3.41 -17.92 12.30
CA LYS A 116 -3.78 -19.18 12.97
C LYS A 116 -4.85 -18.97 14.04
N ARG A 117 -4.81 -17.83 14.73
CA ARG A 117 -5.78 -17.47 15.77
C ARG A 117 -6.40 -16.10 15.50
N PRO A 118 -7.64 -15.88 15.95
CA PRO A 118 -8.21 -14.54 16.03
C PRO A 118 -7.25 -13.62 16.79
N ASN A 119 -7.05 -12.40 16.28
CA ASN A 119 -6.21 -11.35 16.87
C ASN A 119 -4.69 -11.52 16.75
N ASP A 120 -4.15 -12.61 16.20
CA ASP A 120 -2.69 -12.75 16.00
C ASP A 120 -2.10 -11.58 15.19
N GLN A 121 -2.86 -11.06 14.22
CA GLN A 121 -2.47 -9.93 13.39
C GLN A 121 -2.31 -8.61 14.17
N LEU A 122 -3.07 -8.42 15.26
CA LEU A 122 -3.11 -7.15 16.00
C LEU A 122 -1.76 -6.82 16.64
N TRP A 123 -1.11 -7.79 17.26
CA TRP A 123 0.17 -7.56 17.95
C TRP A 123 1.28 -7.15 16.98
N GLY A 124 1.31 -7.77 15.80
CA GLY A 124 2.23 -7.39 14.73
C GLY A 124 1.99 -5.94 14.27
N GLN A 125 0.73 -5.57 14.04
CA GLN A 125 0.38 -4.24 13.53
C GLN A 125 0.54 -3.12 14.56
N VAL A 126 0.19 -3.36 15.83
CA VAL A 126 0.20 -2.33 16.88
C VAL A 126 1.62 -2.05 17.38
N PHE A 127 2.49 -3.07 17.45
CA PHE A 127 3.81 -2.93 18.05
C PHE A 127 4.93 -3.08 17.04
N VAL A 128 4.96 -4.20 16.30
CA VAL A 128 6.11 -4.51 15.43
C VAL A 128 6.22 -3.49 14.30
N VAL A 129 5.11 -3.17 13.62
CA VAL A 129 5.13 -2.21 12.51
C VAL A 129 5.61 -0.82 12.95
N PRO A 130 5.05 -0.15 13.97
CA PRO A 130 5.53 1.16 14.40
C PRO A 130 6.98 1.15 14.88
N ILE A 131 7.40 0.13 15.62
CA ILE A 131 8.79 0.02 16.12
C ILE A 131 9.75 -0.13 14.94
N CYS A 132 9.53 -1.11 14.06
CA CYS A 132 10.39 -1.34 12.91
C CYS A 132 10.43 -0.13 11.98
N PHE A 133 9.30 0.53 11.75
CA PHE A 133 9.22 1.70 10.89
C PHE A 133 9.95 2.90 11.51
N THR A 134 9.78 3.14 12.80
CA THR A 134 10.49 4.21 13.52
C THR A 134 12.00 3.97 13.50
N CYS A 135 12.43 2.74 13.80
CA CYS A 135 13.84 2.37 13.73
C CYS A 135 14.41 2.58 12.32
N ALA A 136 13.74 2.07 11.28
CA ALA A 136 14.21 2.21 9.90
C ALA A 136 14.34 3.69 9.47
N ASN A 137 13.37 4.54 9.83
CA ASN A 137 13.43 5.98 9.53
C ASN A 137 14.57 6.67 10.28
N VAL A 138 14.77 6.39 11.57
CA VAL A 138 15.87 6.99 12.35
C VAL A 138 17.24 6.57 11.76
N LEU A 139 17.42 5.29 11.45
CA LEU A 139 18.66 4.80 10.83
C LEU A 139 18.90 5.47 9.46
N GLY A 140 17.86 5.64 8.65
CA GLY A 140 17.93 6.32 7.35
C GLY A 140 18.29 7.81 7.47
N ILE A 141 17.66 8.53 8.39
CA ILE A 141 17.92 9.97 8.64
C ILE A 141 19.36 10.17 9.09
N ILE A 142 19.84 9.37 10.04
CA ILE A 142 21.22 9.45 10.52
C ILE A 142 22.20 9.10 9.39
N THR A 143 21.93 8.05 8.60
CA THR A 143 22.77 7.69 7.45
C THR A 143 22.86 8.84 6.44
N THR A 144 21.73 9.51 6.17
CA THR A 144 21.68 10.68 5.27
C THR A 144 22.45 11.86 5.84
N SER A 145 22.34 12.10 7.15
CA SER A 145 23.14 13.09 7.88
C SER A 145 24.64 12.81 7.73
N CYS A 146 25.09 11.58 7.98
CA CYS A 146 26.49 11.19 7.80
C CYS A 146 26.95 11.41 6.35
N ALA A 147 26.13 10.99 5.36
CA ALA A 147 26.45 11.14 3.95
C ALA A 147 26.64 12.61 3.55
N ARG A 148 25.87 13.54 4.13
CA ARG A 148 26.06 14.98 3.93
C ARG A 148 27.43 15.47 4.41
N GLY A 149 27.98 14.84 5.44
CA GLY A 149 29.29 15.16 6.00
C GLY A 149 30.46 14.72 5.11
N PHE A 150 30.45 13.47 4.63
CA PHE A 150 31.56 12.92 3.83
C PHE A 150 31.40 13.08 2.31
N TYR A 151 30.19 13.40 1.81
CA TYR A 151 29.95 13.80 0.41
C TYR A 151 29.24 15.17 0.35
N PRO A 152 29.95 16.27 0.67
CA PRO A 152 29.36 17.61 0.70
C PRO A 152 29.02 18.16 -0.70
N ASP A 153 29.64 17.65 -1.75
CA ASP A 153 29.42 18.11 -3.14
C ASP A 153 28.23 17.41 -3.82
N GLU A 154 27.72 16.33 -3.24
CA GLU A 154 26.56 15.59 -3.73
C GLU A 154 25.25 16.21 -3.20
N PRO A 155 24.13 16.09 -3.93
CA PRO A 155 22.81 16.46 -3.42
C PRO A 155 22.46 15.61 -2.18
N LEU A 156 21.45 16.02 -1.42
CA LEU A 156 21.03 15.29 -0.23
C LEU A 156 20.70 13.81 -0.58
N LEU A 157 21.56 12.88 -0.15
CA LEU A 157 21.51 11.45 -0.51
C LEU A 157 20.48 10.67 0.32
N TRP A 158 19.22 11.12 0.31
CA TRP A 158 18.13 10.46 1.02
C TRP A 158 17.60 9.21 0.29
N LYS A 159 17.84 9.13 -1.03
CA LYS A 159 17.54 7.94 -1.82
C LYS A 159 18.70 6.97 -1.70
N LEU A 160 18.41 5.76 -1.23
CA LEU A 160 19.43 4.76 -0.99
C LEU A 160 20.22 4.38 -2.24
N TYR A 161 19.57 4.31 -3.40
CA TYR A 161 20.28 3.99 -4.65
C TYR A 161 21.24 5.11 -5.08
N ASP A 162 20.90 6.38 -4.83
CA ASP A 162 21.79 7.53 -5.09
C ASP A 162 22.99 7.49 -4.14
N LEU A 163 22.77 7.14 -2.86
CA LEU A 163 23.86 6.93 -1.90
C LEU A 163 24.81 5.81 -2.37
N LEU A 164 24.28 4.66 -2.77
CA LEU A 164 25.10 3.55 -3.26
C LEU A 164 25.86 3.91 -4.54
N TYR A 165 25.27 4.72 -5.41
CA TYR A 165 25.93 5.23 -6.60
C TYR A 165 27.06 6.23 -6.28
N ALA A 166 26.84 7.14 -5.32
CA ALA A 166 27.87 8.06 -4.83
C ALA A 166 29.04 7.28 -4.21
N VAL A 167 28.76 6.27 -3.38
CA VAL A 167 29.77 5.36 -2.82
C VAL A 167 30.54 4.66 -3.94
N GLN A 168 29.87 4.16 -4.98
CA GLN A 168 30.54 3.52 -6.09
C GLN A 168 31.45 4.46 -6.89
N THR A 169 31.10 5.75 -6.97
CA THR A 169 31.79 6.75 -7.80
C THR A 169 33.00 7.34 -7.09
N HIS A 170 32.87 7.63 -5.80
CA HIS A 170 33.90 8.29 -5.00
C HIS A 170 34.90 7.32 -4.36
N GLU A 171 34.60 6.01 -4.31
CA GLU A 171 35.44 5.02 -3.63
C GLU A 171 36.14 4.04 -4.58
N GLY A 172 37.08 3.26 -4.03
CA GLY A 172 37.88 2.28 -4.77
C GLY A 172 37.16 0.96 -5.13
N SER A 173 37.94 0.00 -5.64
CA SER A 173 37.45 -1.31 -6.10
C SER A 173 36.69 -2.12 -5.03
N GLY A 174 37.09 -2.02 -3.77
CA GLY A 174 36.40 -2.69 -2.64
C GLY A 174 34.97 -2.17 -2.42
N ALA A 175 34.73 -0.88 -2.64
CA ALA A 175 33.41 -0.29 -2.50
C ALA A 175 32.45 -0.76 -3.61
N ARG A 176 32.96 -1.05 -4.81
CA ARG A 176 32.13 -1.61 -5.89
C ARG A 176 31.55 -2.97 -5.52
N ALA A 177 32.34 -3.81 -4.83
CA ALA A 177 31.86 -5.09 -4.32
C ALA A 177 30.85 -4.91 -3.19
N ALA A 178 31.12 -4.01 -2.24
CA ALA A 178 30.19 -3.69 -1.15
C ALA A 178 28.85 -3.15 -1.68
N VAL A 179 28.88 -2.25 -2.67
CA VAL A 179 27.70 -1.73 -3.34
C VAL A 179 26.93 -2.83 -4.05
N PHE A 180 27.59 -3.79 -4.69
CA PHE A 180 26.91 -4.93 -5.31
C PHE A 180 26.13 -5.77 -4.28
N PHE A 181 26.75 -6.13 -3.16
CA PHE A 181 26.07 -6.90 -2.11
C PHE A 181 24.95 -6.10 -1.43
N GLY A 182 25.20 -4.81 -1.14
CA GLY A 182 24.19 -3.91 -0.58
C GLY A 182 22.99 -3.76 -1.53
N ALA A 183 23.23 -3.39 -2.78
CA ALA A 183 22.18 -3.26 -3.80
C ALA A 183 21.42 -4.56 -4.02
N SER A 184 22.08 -5.72 -3.95
CA SER A 184 21.42 -7.04 -4.07
C SER A 184 20.43 -7.30 -2.93
N ALA A 185 20.74 -6.90 -1.70
CA ALA A 185 19.82 -7.01 -0.57
C ALA A 185 18.56 -6.17 -0.78
N PHE A 186 18.71 -4.90 -1.19
CA PHE A 186 17.58 -4.01 -1.44
C PHE A 186 16.80 -4.37 -2.72
N PHE A 187 17.47 -4.93 -3.72
CA PHE A 187 16.83 -5.53 -4.89
C PHE A 187 15.90 -6.67 -4.47
N LEU A 188 16.39 -7.59 -3.63
CA LEU A 188 15.57 -8.69 -3.11
C LEU A 188 14.38 -8.19 -2.28
N SER A 189 14.58 -7.14 -1.48
CA SER A 189 13.49 -6.46 -0.75
C SER A 189 12.41 -5.96 -1.70
N SER A 190 12.82 -5.17 -2.69
CA SER A 190 11.92 -4.53 -3.65
C SER A 190 11.16 -5.57 -4.46
N LEU A 191 11.83 -6.66 -4.83
CA LEU A 191 11.24 -7.79 -5.52
C LEU A 191 10.17 -8.48 -4.65
N SER A 192 10.49 -8.79 -3.39
CA SER A 192 9.56 -9.42 -2.47
C SER A 192 8.33 -8.56 -2.23
N SER A 193 8.50 -7.26 -1.99
CA SER A 193 7.39 -6.33 -1.78
C SER A 193 6.51 -6.20 -3.03
N THR A 194 7.10 -6.09 -4.22
CA THR A 194 6.34 -5.95 -5.47
C THR A 194 5.47 -7.18 -5.75
N ILE A 195 6.01 -8.38 -5.52
CA ILE A 195 5.28 -9.63 -5.74
C ILE A 195 4.14 -9.76 -4.73
N VAL A 196 4.43 -9.61 -3.43
CA VAL A 196 3.45 -9.86 -2.37
C VAL A 196 2.40 -8.76 -2.30
N ALA A 197 2.82 -7.49 -2.27
CA ALA A 197 1.91 -6.37 -2.02
C ALA A 197 1.18 -5.86 -3.26
N SER A 198 1.66 -6.17 -4.47
CA SER A 198 1.04 -5.67 -5.71
C SER A 198 0.56 -6.79 -6.62
N ALA A 199 1.42 -7.75 -6.97
CA ALA A 199 1.04 -8.80 -7.91
C ALA A 199 0.01 -9.77 -7.31
N VAL A 200 0.27 -10.30 -6.12
CA VAL A 200 -0.64 -11.27 -5.47
C VAL A 200 -1.97 -10.61 -5.09
N VAL A 201 -1.94 -9.42 -4.48
CA VAL A 201 -3.15 -8.66 -4.11
C VAL A 201 -3.98 -8.37 -5.35
N GLY A 202 -3.39 -7.77 -6.40
CA GLY A 202 -4.11 -7.51 -7.64
C GLY A 202 -4.59 -8.78 -8.35
N GLY A 203 -3.88 -9.90 -8.17
CA GLY A 203 -4.32 -11.21 -8.63
C GLY A 203 -5.55 -11.74 -7.87
N ILE A 204 -5.63 -11.51 -6.56
CA ILE A 204 -6.79 -11.83 -5.73
C ILE A 204 -7.98 -10.97 -6.17
N ASP A 205 -7.79 -9.66 -6.35
CA ASP A 205 -8.84 -8.74 -6.82
C ASP A 205 -9.41 -9.18 -8.17
N LEU A 206 -8.55 -9.50 -9.14
CA LEU A 206 -9.00 -9.88 -10.47
C LEU A 206 -9.66 -11.28 -10.50
N ALA A 207 -9.19 -12.20 -9.65
CA ALA A 207 -9.83 -13.49 -9.46
C ALA A 207 -11.21 -13.36 -8.78
N ALA A 208 -11.38 -12.39 -7.89
CA ALA A 208 -12.68 -12.09 -7.29
C ALA A 208 -13.63 -11.42 -8.30
N LEU A 209 -13.12 -10.58 -9.20
CA LEU A 209 -13.92 -9.90 -10.22
C LEU A 209 -14.35 -10.82 -11.37
N LEU A 210 -13.47 -11.71 -11.82
CA LEU A 210 -13.69 -12.60 -12.98
C LEU A 210 -13.36 -14.08 -12.65
N PRO A 211 -14.06 -14.69 -11.67
CA PRO A 211 -13.68 -15.99 -11.10
C PRO A 211 -13.72 -17.15 -12.11
N GLN A 212 -14.55 -17.05 -13.16
CA GLN A 212 -14.65 -18.08 -14.19
C GLN A 212 -13.48 -18.05 -15.19
N TYR A 213 -12.77 -16.92 -15.31
CA TYR A 213 -11.76 -16.71 -16.35
C TYR A 213 -10.34 -16.60 -15.79
N ILE A 214 -10.20 -16.07 -14.58
CA ILE A 214 -8.93 -15.65 -14.00
C ILE A 214 -8.73 -16.30 -12.64
N ASP A 215 -7.67 -17.10 -12.55
CA ASP A 215 -7.12 -17.52 -11.26
C ASP A 215 -6.14 -16.46 -10.73
N ILE A 216 -5.77 -16.55 -9.45
CA ILE A 216 -4.88 -15.58 -8.79
C ILE A 216 -3.55 -15.41 -9.54
N ARG A 217 -3.00 -16.47 -10.14
CA ARG A 217 -1.70 -16.42 -10.83
C ARG A 217 -1.82 -15.71 -12.17
N ARG A 218 -2.85 -16.06 -12.95
CA ARG A 218 -3.19 -15.38 -14.21
C ARG A 218 -3.45 -13.91 -13.95
N GLY A 219 -4.20 -13.60 -12.89
CA GLY A 219 -4.49 -12.22 -12.50
C GLY A 219 -3.24 -11.44 -12.14
N ALA A 220 -2.35 -12.04 -11.35
CA ALA A 220 -1.07 -11.42 -10.98
C ALA A 220 -0.18 -11.15 -12.22
N CYS A 221 -0.18 -12.02 -13.23
CA CYS A 221 0.50 -11.78 -14.50
C CYS A 221 -0.12 -10.62 -15.29
N VAL A 222 -1.45 -10.50 -15.33
CA VAL A 222 -2.14 -9.38 -15.98
C VAL A 222 -1.77 -8.06 -15.29
N ILE A 223 -1.81 -8.02 -13.96
CA ILE A 223 -1.43 -6.84 -13.17
C ILE A 223 0.04 -6.47 -13.39
N ALA A 224 0.94 -7.46 -13.48
CA ALA A 224 2.34 -7.23 -13.82
C ALA A 224 2.51 -6.54 -15.18
N ILE A 225 1.80 -7.01 -16.21
CA ILE A 225 1.83 -6.41 -17.56
C ILE A 225 1.29 -4.98 -17.52
N ILE A 226 0.15 -4.76 -16.87
CA ILE A 226 -0.45 -3.42 -16.71
C ILE A 226 0.53 -2.48 -15.99
N GLY A 227 1.20 -2.96 -14.94
CA GLY A 227 2.20 -2.20 -14.20
C GLY A 227 3.37 -1.71 -15.08
N VAL A 228 3.83 -2.54 -16.01
CA VAL A 228 4.85 -2.15 -17.00
C VAL A 228 4.30 -1.11 -17.98
N LEU A 229 3.08 -1.32 -18.48
CA LEU A 229 2.43 -0.46 -19.47
C LEU A 229 2.10 0.94 -18.94
N ILE A 230 1.88 1.10 -17.64
CA ILE A 230 1.65 2.41 -16.99
C ILE A 230 2.89 3.31 -17.07
N GLN A 231 4.09 2.75 -17.31
CA GLN A 231 5.36 3.50 -17.34
C GLN A 231 5.60 4.32 -16.06
N PRO A 232 5.63 3.69 -14.88
CA PRO A 232 5.67 4.39 -13.59
C PRO A 232 6.88 5.32 -13.44
N TRP A 233 8.00 5.04 -14.12
CA TRP A 233 9.17 5.91 -14.13
C TRP A 233 8.83 7.35 -14.54
N ARG A 234 7.91 7.56 -15.49
CA ARG A 234 7.50 8.91 -15.91
C ARG A 234 6.83 9.71 -14.80
N ILE A 235 6.12 9.03 -13.89
CA ILE A 235 5.41 9.65 -12.76
C ILE A 235 6.37 9.87 -11.58
N LEU A 236 7.37 9.00 -11.40
CA LEU A 236 8.30 9.04 -10.26
C LEU A 236 9.53 9.93 -10.47
N ASN A 237 9.65 10.60 -11.62
CA ASN A 237 10.84 11.36 -11.98
C ASN A 237 11.08 12.63 -11.16
N THR A 238 10.07 13.14 -10.46
CA THR A 238 10.25 14.30 -9.57
C THR A 238 9.72 14.02 -8.16
N PRO A 239 10.38 14.55 -7.11
CA PRO A 239 9.87 14.48 -5.74
C PRO A 239 8.45 14.99 -5.61
N ASN A 240 8.12 16.10 -6.30
CA ASN A 240 6.78 16.68 -6.25
C ASN A 240 5.71 15.74 -6.82
N SER A 241 5.95 15.13 -7.98
CA SER A 241 5.01 14.16 -8.58
C SER A 241 4.78 12.96 -7.66
N PHE A 242 5.82 12.47 -6.98
CA PHE A 242 5.71 11.40 -5.99
C PHE A 242 4.84 11.83 -4.79
N ILE A 243 5.10 13.01 -4.24
CA ILE A 243 4.36 13.56 -3.10
C ILE A 243 2.87 13.75 -3.43
N THR A 244 2.58 14.28 -4.61
CA THR A 244 1.21 14.47 -5.10
C THR A 244 0.50 13.13 -5.26
N ALA A 245 1.17 12.09 -5.80
CA ALA A 245 0.59 10.76 -5.93
C ALA A 245 0.21 10.15 -4.56
N LEU A 246 1.10 10.25 -3.57
CA LEU A 246 0.83 9.79 -2.20
C LEU A 246 -0.36 10.52 -1.56
N SER A 247 -0.45 11.83 -1.81
CA SER A 247 -1.57 12.64 -1.31
C SER A 247 -2.89 12.27 -2.00
N GLY A 248 -2.85 11.88 -3.27
CA GLY A 248 -4.01 11.38 -4.01
C GLY A 248 -4.59 10.11 -3.38
N TYR A 249 -3.73 9.16 -2.98
CA TYR A 249 -4.21 7.96 -2.29
C TYR A 249 -4.98 8.29 -1.00
N ALA A 250 -4.51 9.27 -0.22
CA ALA A 250 -5.21 9.68 0.99
C ALA A 250 -6.61 10.23 0.68
N VAL A 251 -6.75 11.04 -0.38
CA VAL A 251 -8.01 11.68 -0.80
C VAL A 251 -9.05 10.65 -1.24
N PHE A 252 -8.65 9.62 -2.00
CA PHE A 252 -9.60 8.68 -2.61
C PHE A 252 -9.83 7.41 -1.77
N LEU A 253 -8.79 6.90 -1.10
CA LEU A 253 -8.89 5.66 -0.34
C LEU A 253 -9.41 5.88 1.09
N GLY A 254 -9.18 7.04 1.70
CA GLY A 254 -9.73 7.38 3.03
C GLY A 254 -11.26 7.24 3.09
N PRO A 255 -12.01 7.88 2.18
CA PRO A 255 -13.45 7.68 2.00
C PRO A 255 -13.89 6.20 1.92
N LEU A 256 -13.18 5.37 1.15
CA LEU A 256 -13.49 3.93 1.02
C LEU A 256 -13.27 3.20 2.34
N THR A 257 -12.15 3.47 3.02
CA THR A 257 -11.87 2.92 4.35
C THR A 257 -12.97 3.28 5.34
N GLY A 258 -13.46 4.53 5.33
CA GLY A 258 -14.58 4.97 6.16
C GLY A 258 -15.86 4.17 5.92
N ILE A 259 -16.23 3.95 4.65
CA ILE A 259 -17.41 3.15 4.28
C ILE A 259 -17.27 1.73 4.82
N MET A 260 -16.13 1.06 4.57
CA MET A 260 -15.90 -0.32 4.98
C MET A 260 -15.90 -0.49 6.51
N LEU A 261 -15.26 0.43 7.24
CA LEU A 261 -15.22 0.40 8.70
C LEU A 261 -16.63 0.54 9.30
N VAL A 262 -17.40 1.52 8.82
CA VAL A 262 -18.77 1.77 9.30
C VAL A 262 -19.70 0.63 8.92
N GLU A 263 -19.60 0.10 7.71
CA GLU A 263 -20.42 -1.03 7.25
C GLU A 263 -20.25 -2.23 8.17
N TYR A 264 -19.01 -2.63 8.42
CA TYR A 264 -18.73 -3.81 9.24
C TYR A 264 -19.03 -3.59 10.73
N HIS A 265 -18.57 -2.48 11.32
CA HIS A 265 -18.63 -2.29 12.77
C HIS A 265 -19.93 -1.66 13.27
N LEU A 266 -20.51 -0.70 12.54
CA LEU A 266 -21.65 0.08 13.03
C LEU A 266 -22.98 -0.37 12.40
N VAL A 267 -23.03 -0.53 11.09
CA VAL A 267 -24.25 -0.94 10.37
C VAL A 267 -24.55 -2.40 10.67
N ARG A 268 -23.62 -3.29 10.31
CA ARG A 268 -23.78 -4.75 10.45
C ARG A 268 -23.34 -5.31 11.80
N GLN A 269 -22.69 -4.53 12.65
CA GLN A 269 -22.26 -4.96 14.00
C GLN A 269 -21.50 -6.31 14.00
N ARG A 270 -20.60 -6.48 13.03
CA ARG A 270 -19.79 -7.70 12.81
C ARG A 270 -20.59 -8.96 12.44
N ARG A 271 -21.82 -8.82 11.95
CA ARG A 271 -22.68 -9.92 11.47
C ARG A 271 -22.82 -9.85 9.95
N ILE A 272 -22.25 -10.83 9.26
CA ILE A 272 -22.31 -10.94 7.79
C ILE A 272 -22.83 -12.34 7.46
N LYS A 273 -23.80 -12.39 6.55
CA LYS A 273 -24.24 -13.61 5.89
C LYS A 273 -23.29 -13.90 4.72
N LEU A 274 -22.40 -14.88 4.85
CA LEU A 274 -21.34 -15.18 3.88
C LEU A 274 -21.92 -15.82 2.62
N SER A 275 -22.93 -16.70 2.74
CA SER A 275 -23.54 -17.38 1.59
C SER A 275 -24.00 -16.39 0.52
N HIS A 276 -24.63 -15.30 0.94
CA HIS A 276 -25.15 -14.27 0.06
C HIS A 276 -24.05 -13.48 -0.66
N LEU A 277 -22.78 -13.50 -0.21
CA LEU A 277 -21.67 -12.85 -0.93
C LEU A 277 -21.32 -13.57 -2.25
N PHE A 278 -21.69 -14.84 -2.38
CA PHE A 278 -21.35 -15.68 -3.53
C PHE A 278 -22.54 -15.90 -4.49
N ILE A 279 -23.69 -15.27 -4.24
CA ILE A 279 -24.89 -15.39 -5.08
C ILE A 279 -24.94 -14.21 -6.08
N PRO A 280 -24.80 -14.44 -7.40
CA PRO A 280 -24.66 -13.39 -8.40
C PRO A 280 -26.00 -12.92 -8.98
N ASN A 281 -27.08 -12.93 -8.19
CA ASN A 281 -28.43 -12.57 -8.64
C ASN A 281 -29.26 -11.95 -7.50
N SER A 282 -30.51 -11.60 -7.82
CA SER A 282 -31.45 -10.93 -6.90
C SER A 282 -31.82 -11.70 -5.65
N ALA A 283 -31.42 -12.97 -5.52
CA ALA A 283 -31.57 -13.72 -4.27
C ALA A 283 -30.55 -13.30 -3.19
N SER A 284 -29.47 -12.60 -3.56
CA SER A 284 -28.51 -12.05 -2.60
C SER A 284 -29.02 -10.79 -1.92
N ASP A 285 -28.83 -10.71 -0.60
CA ASP A 285 -29.04 -9.48 0.18
C ASP A 285 -28.08 -8.35 -0.25
N TYR A 286 -26.98 -8.69 -0.93
CA TYR A 286 -26.00 -7.75 -1.43
C TYR A 286 -26.19 -7.42 -2.92
N TRP A 287 -27.29 -7.86 -3.55
CA TRP A 287 -27.56 -7.57 -4.96
C TRP A 287 -27.98 -6.12 -5.21
N PHE A 288 -28.70 -5.49 -4.27
CA PHE A 288 -29.19 -4.11 -4.41
C PHE A 288 -29.85 -3.85 -5.79
N TRP A 289 -29.45 -2.77 -6.47
CA TRP A 289 -29.95 -2.44 -7.81
C TRP A 289 -29.02 -3.02 -8.87
N HIS A 290 -29.33 -4.24 -9.34
CA HIS A 290 -28.57 -4.95 -10.39
C HIS A 290 -27.08 -5.14 -10.07
N GLY A 291 -26.75 -5.46 -8.81
CA GLY A 291 -25.38 -5.60 -8.31
C GLY A 291 -24.78 -4.30 -7.77
N LEU A 292 -25.47 -3.17 -7.85
CA LEU A 292 -24.93 -1.86 -7.44
C LEU A 292 -25.66 -1.29 -6.22
N ASN A 293 -24.88 -1.01 -5.18
CA ASN A 293 -25.33 -0.20 -4.04
C ASN A 293 -25.04 1.28 -4.30
N TRP A 294 -26.05 2.04 -4.72
CA TRP A 294 -25.92 3.48 -5.01
C TRP A 294 -25.47 4.32 -3.81
N ARG A 295 -25.66 3.83 -2.57
CA ARG A 295 -25.25 4.54 -1.35
C ARG A 295 -23.73 4.66 -1.27
N ALA A 296 -23.00 3.71 -1.86
CA ALA A 296 -21.55 3.62 -1.77
C ALA A 296 -20.88 4.73 -2.59
N PRO A 297 -21.17 4.91 -3.90
CA PRO A 297 -20.63 6.03 -4.65
C PRO A 297 -21.09 7.38 -4.10
N VAL A 298 -22.32 7.51 -3.59
CA VAL A 298 -22.78 8.77 -2.95
C VAL A 298 -21.95 9.10 -1.71
N ALA A 299 -21.79 8.15 -0.79
CA ALA A 299 -20.99 8.34 0.41
C ALA A 299 -19.52 8.64 0.06
N TRP A 300 -18.97 7.95 -0.94
CA TRP A 300 -17.60 8.15 -1.40
C TRP A 300 -17.39 9.54 -2.02
N VAL A 301 -18.25 9.95 -2.95
CA VAL A 301 -18.18 11.28 -3.59
C VAL A 301 -18.26 12.39 -2.55
N LEU A 302 -19.15 12.28 -1.56
CA LEU A 302 -19.29 13.31 -0.53
C LEU A 302 -18.07 13.41 0.40
N GLY A 303 -17.31 12.33 0.62
CA GLY A 303 -16.04 12.38 1.36
C GLY A 303 -14.85 12.86 0.53
N VAL A 304 -14.85 12.57 -0.77
CA VAL A 304 -13.80 13.04 -1.71
C VAL A 304 -13.96 14.54 -2.00
N PHE A 305 -15.18 15.00 -2.23
CA PHE A 305 -15.49 16.33 -2.76
C PHE A 305 -14.81 17.50 -2.01
N PRO A 306 -14.82 17.57 -0.66
CA PRO A 306 -14.18 18.67 0.07
C PRO A 306 -12.67 18.77 -0.15
N ASN A 307 -12.01 17.66 -0.51
CA ASN A 307 -10.57 17.58 -0.67
C ASN A 307 -10.09 17.97 -2.08
N ILE A 308 -10.99 17.99 -3.06
CA ILE A 308 -10.65 18.24 -4.46
C ILE A 308 -9.97 19.60 -4.69
N PRO A 309 -10.41 20.73 -4.10
CA PRO A 309 -9.79 22.03 -4.36
C PRO A 309 -8.31 22.09 -3.94
N GLY A 310 -7.97 21.56 -2.77
CA GLY A 310 -6.57 21.50 -2.30
C GLY A 310 -5.76 20.46 -3.06
N PHE A 311 -6.36 19.32 -3.42
CA PHE A 311 -5.71 18.32 -4.27
C PHE A 311 -5.36 18.88 -5.65
N ALA A 312 -6.28 19.60 -6.31
CA ALA A 312 -6.05 20.22 -7.63
C ALA A 312 -4.86 21.20 -7.60
N THR A 313 -4.74 21.98 -6.52
CA THR A 313 -3.60 22.88 -6.29
C THR A 313 -2.28 22.10 -6.16
N SER A 314 -2.30 20.93 -5.49
CA SER A 314 -1.12 20.08 -5.34
C SER A 314 -0.67 19.39 -6.64
N VAL A 315 -1.62 19.10 -7.55
CA VAL A 315 -1.36 18.42 -8.82
C VAL A 315 -0.88 19.37 -9.90
N SER A 316 -1.34 20.62 -9.89
CA SER A 316 -0.97 21.61 -10.91
C SER A 316 -0.56 22.94 -10.28
N PRO A 317 0.60 22.97 -9.59
CA PRO A 317 1.09 24.16 -8.93
C PRO A 317 1.16 25.34 -9.91
N GLY A 318 0.40 26.40 -9.64
CA GLY A 318 0.38 27.61 -10.45
C GLY A 318 -0.83 27.81 -11.37
N SER A 319 -1.54 26.74 -11.76
CA SER A 319 -2.76 26.84 -12.58
C SER A 319 -4.02 26.99 -11.74
N VAL A 320 -4.08 26.32 -10.59
CA VAL A 320 -5.17 26.39 -9.62
C VAL A 320 -4.59 26.93 -8.33
N ARG A 321 -5.21 27.99 -7.80
CA ARG A 321 -4.87 28.56 -6.50
C ARG A 321 -6.14 28.62 -5.67
N VAL A 322 -6.09 28.00 -4.50
CA VAL A 322 -7.18 28.03 -3.52
C VAL A 322 -6.72 28.74 -2.26
N ASN A 323 -7.66 29.27 -1.49
CA ASN A 323 -7.38 29.86 -0.19
C ASN A 323 -6.76 28.80 0.75
N SER A 324 -5.90 29.23 1.68
CA SER A 324 -5.30 28.41 2.74
C SER A 324 -6.31 27.51 3.47
N THR A 325 -7.56 27.93 3.65
CA THR A 325 -8.61 27.07 4.24
C THR A 325 -8.81 25.76 3.47
N TRP A 326 -8.84 25.80 2.14
CA TRP A 326 -9.00 24.58 1.32
C TRP A 326 -7.74 23.71 1.33
N MET A 327 -6.56 24.33 1.49
CA MET A 327 -5.32 23.58 1.71
C MET A 327 -5.32 22.86 3.06
N HIS A 328 -5.82 23.51 4.12
CA HIS A 328 -5.96 22.89 5.43
C HIS A 328 -6.94 21.70 5.42
N VAL A 329 -8.06 21.82 4.69
CA VAL A 329 -8.98 20.70 4.44
C VAL A 329 -8.24 19.54 3.78
N PHE A 330 -7.48 19.82 2.72
CA PHE A 330 -6.67 18.82 2.04
C PHE A 330 -5.57 18.20 2.91
N TYR A 331 -4.96 18.96 3.82
CA TYR A 331 -3.99 18.43 4.78
C TYR A 331 -4.62 17.42 5.76
N MET A 332 -5.94 17.46 5.94
CA MET A 332 -6.72 16.50 6.75
C MET A 332 -7.46 15.47 5.89
N SER A 333 -7.12 15.33 4.60
CA SER A 333 -7.94 14.61 3.61
C SER A 333 -8.28 13.18 3.99
N TRP A 334 -7.32 12.45 4.59
CA TRP A 334 -7.57 11.09 5.08
C TRP A 334 -8.68 11.05 6.14
N PHE A 335 -8.51 11.82 7.22
CA PHE A 335 -9.45 11.82 8.34
C PHE A 335 -10.82 12.34 7.93
N LEU A 336 -10.86 13.48 7.22
CA LEU A 336 -12.12 14.04 6.73
C LEU A 336 -12.82 13.07 5.77
N GLY A 337 -12.09 12.44 4.87
CA GLY A 337 -12.63 11.42 3.97
C GLY A 337 -13.26 10.25 4.72
N VAL A 338 -12.52 9.66 5.68
CA VAL A 338 -12.99 8.55 6.52
C VAL A 338 -14.26 8.94 7.28
N PHE A 339 -14.26 10.08 7.97
CA PHE A 339 -15.39 10.49 8.82
C PHE A 339 -16.61 10.93 8.01
N ILE A 340 -16.43 11.70 6.94
CA ILE A 340 -17.55 12.18 6.11
C ILE A 340 -18.21 11.01 5.40
N SER A 341 -17.45 10.19 4.67
CA SER A 341 -18.03 9.02 3.98
C SER A 341 -18.60 8.00 4.94
N GLY A 342 -17.94 7.77 6.08
CA GLY A 342 -18.46 6.91 7.13
C GLY A 342 -19.78 7.42 7.72
N ALA A 343 -19.88 8.72 8.03
CA ALA A 343 -21.10 9.32 8.56
C ALA A 343 -22.25 9.29 7.54
N VAL A 344 -21.99 9.66 6.28
CA VAL A 344 -22.99 9.59 5.21
C VAL A 344 -23.47 8.15 5.01
N TRP A 345 -22.53 7.19 4.94
CA TRP A 345 -22.86 5.77 4.82
C TRP A 345 -23.74 5.28 5.97
N PHE A 346 -23.39 5.67 7.20
CA PHE A 346 -24.16 5.32 8.40
C PHE A 346 -25.59 5.88 8.33
N VAL A 347 -25.74 7.17 8.02
CA VAL A 347 -27.03 7.84 7.94
C VAL A 347 -27.90 7.23 6.83
N LEU A 348 -27.33 6.96 5.65
CA LEU A 348 -28.06 6.34 4.53
C LEU A 348 -28.56 4.94 4.87
N ASN A 349 -27.75 4.12 5.57
CA ASN A 349 -28.15 2.77 5.95
C ASN A 349 -29.09 2.71 7.16
N ILE A 350 -29.15 3.75 7.99
CA ILE A 350 -30.19 3.88 9.02
C ILE A 350 -31.50 4.36 8.41
N ALA A 351 -31.46 5.39 7.56
CA ALA A 351 -32.65 5.95 6.93
C ALA A 351 -33.31 4.94 5.97
N LEU A 352 -32.49 4.15 5.28
CA LEU A 352 -32.93 3.11 4.35
C LEU A 352 -32.21 1.79 4.72
N PRO A 353 -32.71 0.98 5.65
CA PRO A 353 -32.05 -0.28 6.01
C PRO A 353 -31.86 -1.21 4.80
N PRO A 354 -30.66 -1.78 4.61
CA PRO A 354 -30.47 -2.81 3.57
C PRO A 354 -31.16 -4.12 3.97
N PRO A 355 -31.51 -4.98 3.00
CA PRO A 355 -32.03 -6.32 3.29
C PRO A 355 -30.97 -7.17 4.02
N GLY A 356 -31.43 -8.17 4.79
CA GLY A 356 -30.55 -9.07 5.54
C GLY A 356 -29.67 -8.38 6.58
N LEU A 357 -30.08 -7.21 7.09
CA LEU A 357 -29.28 -6.44 8.04
C LEU A 357 -29.06 -7.25 9.33
N ARG A 358 -27.80 -7.57 9.62
CA ARG A 358 -27.34 -8.32 10.81
C ARG A 358 -27.77 -9.79 10.83
N GLU A 359 -28.23 -10.32 9.70
CA GLU A 359 -28.38 -11.76 9.51
C GLU A 359 -27.01 -12.44 9.37
N VAL A 360 -26.97 -13.71 9.73
CA VAL A 360 -25.80 -14.58 9.62
C VAL A 360 -26.28 -15.88 8.98
N ASP A 361 -25.36 -16.65 8.39
CA ASP A 361 -25.72 -17.98 7.90
C ASP A 361 -26.18 -18.87 9.06
N ASP A 362 -27.15 -19.72 8.76
CA ASP A 362 -27.68 -20.75 9.65
C ASP A 362 -26.65 -21.86 9.91
N GLU A 363 -25.81 -22.17 8.93
CA GLU A 363 -24.69 -23.09 9.04
C GLU A 363 -23.38 -22.45 8.57
N ASP A 364 -22.25 -22.94 9.07
CA ASP A 364 -20.92 -22.51 8.63
C ASP A 364 -20.52 -23.23 7.32
N TYR A 365 -21.22 -22.90 6.24
CA TYR A 365 -21.02 -23.52 4.92
C TYR A 365 -19.58 -23.42 4.39
N PHE A 366 -18.83 -22.42 4.84
CA PHE A 366 -17.46 -22.17 4.38
C PHE A 366 -16.39 -22.59 5.39
N GLU A 367 -16.79 -23.22 6.50
CA GLU A 367 -15.91 -23.57 7.62
C GLU A 367 -15.08 -22.38 8.11
N ALA A 368 -15.61 -21.17 7.97
CA ALA A 368 -14.90 -19.93 8.27
C ALA A 368 -14.78 -19.72 9.79
N PHE A 369 -15.64 -20.37 10.57
CA PHE A 369 -15.77 -20.19 12.02
C PHE A 369 -15.55 -21.47 12.83
N SER A 370 -15.63 -22.66 12.20
CA SER A 370 -15.37 -23.94 12.86
C SER A 370 -13.87 -24.22 13.07
N SER A 371 -13.51 -24.88 14.18
CA SER A 371 -12.16 -25.38 14.39
C SER A 371 -11.88 -26.57 13.46
N LYS A 372 -10.63 -26.68 12.96
CA LYS A 372 -10.16 -27.70 11.99
C LYS A 372 -10.55 -29.17 12.27
N GLU A 373 -10.95 -29.48 13.49
CA GLU A 373 -11.39 -30.82 13.93
C GLU A 373 -12.72 -31.27 13.28
N ASN A 374 -13.57 -30.34 12.82
CA ASN A 374 -14.88 -30.64 12.24
C ASN A 374 -14.94 -30.65 10.68
N SER A 375 -13.87 -30.25 9.99
CA SER A 375 -13.88 -29.99 8.52
C SER A 375 -14.08 -31.21 7.60
N LYS A 376 -13.77 -32.43 8.07
CA LYS A 376 -13.81 -33.61 7.17
C LYS A 376 -15.22 -34.09 6.82
N ASN A 377 -16.23 -33.73 7.61
CA ASN A 377 -17.61 -34.15 7.39
C ASN A 377 -18.47 -33.11 6.64
N SER A 378 -18.02 -31.85 6.52
CA SER A 378 -18.83 -30.74 6.00
C SER A 378 -18.70 -30.53 4.48
N LEU A 379 -17.52 -30.81 3.89
CA LEU A 379 -17.29 -30.63 2.44
C LEU A 379 -18.24 -31.44 1.53
N ALA A 380 -18.70 -32.61 1.99
CA ALA A 380 -19.70 -33.41 1.27
C ALA A 380 -21.13 -32.86 1.40
N HIS A 381 -21.39 -31.97 2.37
CA HIS A 381 -22.70 -31.34 2.56
C HIS A 381 -22.87 -30.06 1.72
N VAL A 382 -21.79 -29.34 1.43
CA VAL A 382 -21.83 -28.08 0.65
C VAL A 382 -22.18 -28.31 -0.81
N GLU A 383 -21.64 -29.35 -1.46
CA GLU A 383 -22.03 -29.71 -2.83
C GLU A 383 -23.52 -30.10 -2.89
N ASN A 384 -24.02 -30.81 -1.88
CA ASN A 384 -25.41 -31.26 -1.82
C ASN A 384 -26.42 -30.15 -1.47
N SER A 385 -26.02 -29.09 -0.76
CA SER A 385 -26.92 -27.99 -0.37
C SER A 385 -27.07 -26.95 -1.47
N ILE A 386 -26.00 -26.67 -2.23
CA ILE A 386 -26.05 -25.80 -3.41
C ILE A 386 -26.98 -26.42 -4.46
N ASP A 387 -26.85 -27.71 -4.75
CA ASP A 387 -27.72 -28.41 -5.72
C ASP A 387 -29.19 -28.44 -5.26
N LYS A 388 -29.46 -28.70 -3.97
CA LYS A 388 -30.84 -28.70 -3.45
C LYS A 388 -31.50 -27.32 -3.43
N SER A 389 -30.74 -26.25 -3.28
CA SER A 389 -31.26 -24.89 -3.34
C SER A 389 -31.67 -24.49 -4.77
N ILE A 390 -31.04 -25.11 -5.78
CA ILE A 390 -31.33 -24.94 -7.20
C ILE A 390 -32.54 -25.80 -7.61
N GLU A 391 -32.64 -27.05 -7.11
CA GLU A 391 -33.75 -27.97 -7.43
C GLU A 391 -35.08 -27.58 -6.76
N ASN A 392 -35.10 -27.06 -5.53
CA ASN A 392 -36.35 -26.76 -4.83
C ASN A 392 -37.08 -25.50 -5.34
N ARG A 393 -36.61 -24.85 -6.41
CA ARG A 393 -37.25 -23.65 -6.99
C ARG A 393 -37.39 -23.67 -8.53
N SER A 394 -37.15 -24.81 -9.18
CA SER A 394 -37.71 -25.13 -10.51
C SER A 394 -39.10 -25.72 -10.36
#